data_AF-A0A2E8PTP5-F1
#
_entry.id   AF-A0A2E8PTP5-F1
#
_cell.length_a   1.000
_cell.length_b   1.000
_cell.length_c   1.000
_cell.angle_alpha   90.00
_cell.angle_beta   90.00
_cell.angle_gamma   90.00
#
_symmetry.space_group_name_H-M   'P 1'
#
loop_
_entity.id
_entity.type
_entity.pdbx_description
1 polymer ?
#
loop_
_entity_poly.entity_id
_entity_poly.type
_entity_poly.pdbx_seq_one_letter_code
_entity_poly.pdbx_strand_id
1 'polypeptide(L)'
;MTFSVGMDSADGQKSYFPVFLDLAGSRVACLGEGPEIDNRIKRLLGCEATVYHATLSQEGSSRVERLDPGPAPEAAGHDPDFRNLYWIRDMRLVIVEPGYLVNQQHWSGDELLEACNRNNTLLCVLDRKKYCNYISPAVLSKGPFQVAISSSGVSPSLSVYMKERIKEDLLTEEMAQMAYFFKKYRPVVSERIYALEDRRRFYISILQSDVPTYLSDSEDRALERMKVLLDEFVASMRSG
;
A
#
# COMPACT_ATOMS: atom_id res chain seq x y z
N MET A 1 -15.32 -23.33 -2.65
CA MET A 1 -15.97 -22.27 -1.85
C MET A 1 -15.83 -20.98 -2.61
N THR A 2 -16.93 -20.48 -3.17
CA THR A 2 -16.98 -19.22 -3.91
C THR A 2 -17.06 -18.11 -2.87
N PHE A 3 -15.97 -17.38 -2.64
CA PHE A 3 -16.06 -16.13 -1.88
C PHE A 3 -16.93 -15.18 -2.71
N SER A 4 -18.05 -14.75 -2.15
CA SER A 4 -18.90 -13.72 -2.72
C SER A 4 -18.04 -12.49 -2.99
N VAL A 5 -18.08 -11.97 -4.22
CA VAL A 5 -17.67 -10.60 -4.50
C VAL A 5 -18.77 -9.72 -3.92
N GLY A 6 -18.71 -9.48 -2.62
CA GLY A 6 -19.73 -8.76 -1.89
C GLY A 6 -19.29 -8.59 -0.45
N MET A 7 -19.23 -7.34 -0.01
CA MET A 7 -18.98 -6.97 1.38
C MET A 7 -20.05 -7.63 2.25
N ASP A 8 -19.73 -8.77 2.86
CA ASP A 8 -20.55 -9.41 3.91
C ASP A 8 -20.45 -8.59 5.21
N SER A 9 -20.71 -7.28 5.13
CA SER A 9 -20.90 -6.44 6.31
C SER A 9 -22.27 -6.75 6.88
N ALA A 10 -22.30 -7.35 8.07
CA ALA A 10 -23.52 -7.44 8.88
C ALA A 10 -24.14 -6.05 9.08
N ASP A 11 -25.45 -6.04 9.29
CA ASP A 11 -26.32 -4.86 9.28
C ASP A 11 -25.76 -3.70 10.14
N GLY A 12 -25.65 -2.50 9.55
CA GLY A 12 -25.21 -1.27 10.22
C GLY A 12 -23.71 -0.93 10.17
N GLN A 13 -22.84 -1.77 9.59
CA GLN A 13 -21.40 -1.50 9.57
C GLN A 13 -20.92 -0.74 8.31
N LYS A 14 -20.20 0.38 8.51
CA LYS A 14 -19.59 1.16 7.41
C LYS A 14 -18.58 0.29 6.64
N SER A 15 -18.83 0.20 5.34
CA SER A 15 -18.08 -0.59 4.38
C SER A 15 -17.11 0.30 3.60
N TYR A 16 -15.84 -0.12 3.46
CA TYR A 16 -14.78 0.67 2.78
C TYR A 16 -14.40 0.04 1.44
N PHE A 17 -14.25 0.86 0.40
CA PHE A 17 -13.75 0.40 -0.89
C PHE A 17 -12.21 0.29 -0.84
N PRO A 18 -11.62 -0.90 -1.05
CA PRO A 18 -10.17 -1.07 -0.97
C PRO A 18 -9.49 -0.49 -2.23
N VAL A 19 -8.52 0.39 -2.04
CA VAL A 19 -7.74 1.00 -3.11
C VAL A 19 -6.25 1.01 -2.77
N PHE A 20 -5.41 0.87 -3.78
CA PHE A 20 -4.01 1.27 -3.71
C PHE A 20 -3.87 2.65 -4.34
N LEU A 21 -3.29 3.57 -3.58
CA LEU A 21 -3.17 4.96 -3.96
C LEU A 21 -1.75 5.23 -4.46
N ASP A 22 -1.64 5.75 -5.67
CA ASP A 22 -0.39 6.34 -6.15
C ASP A 22 -0.18 7.71 -5.49
N LEU A 23 0.95 7.85 -4.81
CA LEU A 23 1.34 9.04 -4.07
C LEU A 23 2.62 9.69 -4.61
N ALA A 24 3.15 9.19 -5.72
CA ALA A 24 4.38 9.75 -6.31
C ALA A 24 4.17 11.24 -6.64
N GLY A 25 5.06 12.09 -6.12
CA GLY A 25 4.99 13.54 -6.28
C GLY A 25 3.82 14.22 -5.55
N SER A 26 3.02 13.47 -4.78
CA SER A 26 1.92 14.04 -4.00
C SER A 26 2.43 14.65 -2.70
N ARG A 27 1.77 15.73 -2.25
CA ARG A 27 1.97 16.29 -0.91
C ARG A 27 1.03 15.61 0.08
N VAL A 28 1.56 15.20 1.22
CA VAL A 28 0.80 14.57 2.31
C VAL A 28 1.19 15.19 3.64
N ALA A 29 0.29 15.14 4.63
CA ALA A 29 0.55 15.68 5.95
C ALA A 29 0.46 14.59 7.03
N CYS A 30 1.43 14.59 7.93
CA CYS A 30 1.42 13.79 9.17
C CYS A 30 1.45 14.75 10.35
N LEU A 31 0.42 14.73 11.19
CA LEU A 31 0.29 15.64 12.32
C LEU A 31 0.44 14.88 13.64
N GLY A 32 1.33 15.33 14.50
CA GLY A 32 1.66 14.74 15.80
C GLY A 32 2.93 13.91 15.80
N GLU A 33 3.15 13.19 16.89
CA GLU A 33 4.41 12.51 17.17
C GLU A 33 4.20 11.03 17.51
N GLY A 34 5.31 10.30 17.54
CA GLY A 34 5.36 8.94 18.07
C GLY A 34 5.42 7.84 17.01
N PRO A 35 5.58 6.58 17.45
CA PRO A 35 5.97 5.48 16.58
C PRO A 35 4.97 5.20 15.45
N GLU A 36 3.68 5.44 15.68
CA GLU A 36 2.68 5.26 14.64
C GLU A 36 2.85 6.27 13.51
N ILE A 37 3.03 7.55 13.84
CA ILE A 37 3.28 8.61 12.86
C ILE A 37 4.61 8.35 12.13
N ASP A 38 5.68 8.04 12.85
CA ASP A 38 7.00 7.75 12.26
C ASP A 38 6.94 6.62 11.24
N ASN A 39 6.21 5.55 11.57
CA ASN A 39 6.02 4.41 10.66
C ASN A 39 5.20 4.78 9.43
N ARG A 40 4.24 5.72 9.54
CA ARG A 40 3.49 6.23 8.39
C ARG A 40 4.38 7.12 7.52
N ILE A 41 5.16 8.02 8.11
CA ILE A 41 6.11 8.88 7.39
C ILE A 41 7.05 8.04 6.53
N LYS A 42 7.70 7.02 7.11
CA LYS A 42 8.60 6.11 6.37
C LYS A 42 7.92 5.44 5.17
N ARG A 43 6.67 5.01 5.33
CA ARG A 43 5.90 4.38 4.26
C ARG A 43 5.52 5.37 3.16
N LEU A 44 5.09 6.57 3.55
CA LEU A 44 4.70 7.62 2.60
C LEU A 44 5.89 8.09 1.76
N LEU A 45 7.07 8.25 2.38
CA LEU A 45 8.32 8.52 1.67
C LEU A 45 8.68 7.37 0.70
N GLY A 46 8.50 6.12 1.13
CA GLY A 46 8.67 4.95 0.25
C GLY A 46 7.67 4.87 -0.91
N CYS A 47 6.57 5.63 -0.86
CA CYS A 47 5.62 5.83 -1.95
C CYS A 47 5.89 7.12 -2.74
N GLU A 48 7.09 7.69 -2.61
CA GLU A 48 7.53 8.90 -3.32
C GLU A 48 6.68 10.15 -3.06
N ALA A 49 6.06 10.23 -1.88
CA ALA A 49 5.33 11.41 -1.44
C ALA A 49 6.25 12.41 -0.72
N THR A 50 5.99 13.70 -0.89
CA THR A 50 6.55 14.75 -0.01
C THR A 50 5.69 14.83 1.25
N VAL A 51 6.29 14.57 2.40
CA VAL A 51 5.61 14.53 3.70
C VAL A 51 5.85 15.83 4.47
N TYR A 52 4.78 16.50 4.84
CA TYR A 52 4.79 17.62 5.80
C TYR A 52 4.48 17.06 7.18
N HIS A 53 5.50 16.97 8.03
CA HIS A 53 5.37 16.53 9.40
C HIS A 53 5.20 17.73 10.32
N ALA A 54 4.03 17.86 10.95
CA ALA A 54 3.77 18.92 11.91
C ALA A 54 3.71 18.36 13.33
N THR A 55 4.44 18.97 14.26
CA THR A 55 4.40 18.64 15.69
C THR A 55 4.07 19.89 16.51
N LEU A 56 3.64 19.70 17.76
CA LEU A 56 3.38 20.80 18.68
C LEU A 56 4.52 20.89 19.70
N SER A 57 5.05 22.10 19.89
CA SER A 57 5.96 22.37 21.01
C SER A 57 5.20 22.34 22.34
N GLN A 58 5.94 22.32 23.45
CA GLN A 58 5.35 22.44 24.80
C GLN A 58 4.56 23.74 25.00
N GLU A 59 4.87 24.78 24.24
CA GLU A 59 4.18 26.08 24.27
C GLU A 59 2.99 26.13 23.28
N GLY A 60 2.69 25.03 22.60
CA GLY A 60 1.59 24.92 21.63
C GLY A 60 1.91 25.49 20.25
N SER A 61 3.14 25.92 20.00
CA SER A 61 3.57 26.38 18.68
C SER A 61 3.84 25.20 17.74
N SER A 62 3.34 25.25 16.51
CA SER A 62 3.56 24.18 15.54
C SER A 62 4.96 24.27 14.93
N ARG A 63 5.71 23.17 14.99
CA ARG A 63 6.93 22.96 14.19
C ARG A 63 6.56 22.15 12.96
N VAL A 64 6.96 22.61 11.78
CA VAL A 64 6.75 21.89 10.52
C VAL A 64 8.09 21.49 9.94
N GLU A 65 8.19 20.23 9.54
CA GLU A 65 9.32 19.68 8.83
C GLU A 65 8.85 19.08 7.50
N ARG A 66 9.52 19.47 6.42
CA ARG A 66 9.31 18.89 5.09
C ARG A 66 10.29 17.76 4.89
N LEU A 67 9.77 16.58 4.54
CA LEU A 67 10.52 15.38 4.24
C LEU A 67 10.25 14.99 2.79
N ASP A 68 11.26 15.08 1.94
CA ASP A 68 11.18 14.67 0.54
C ASP A 68 11.67 13.21 0.38
N PRO A 69 11.11 12.45 -0.58
CA PRO A 69 11.51 11.06 -0.84
C PRO A 69 12.89 10.95 -1.51
N GLY A 70 13.49 12.08 -1.87
CA GLY A 70 14.77 12.22 -2.54
C GLY A 70 15.30 13.66 -2.40
N PRO A 71 16.28 14.08 -3.22
CA PRO A 71 16.79 15.46 -3.19
C PRO A 71 15.65 16.46 -3.36
N ALA A 72 15.61 17.48 -2.49
CA ALA A 72 14.55 18.47 -2.52
C ALA A 72 14.52 19.18 -3.89
N PRO A 73 13.36 19.25 -4.57
CA PRO A 73 13.26 20.03 -5.79
C PRO A 73 13.55 21.52 -5.48
N GLU A 74 14.34 22.18 -6.35
CA GLU A 74 14.81 23.56 -6.17
C GLU A 74 13.68 24.58 -5.98
N ALA A 75 12.47 24.27 -6.46
CA ALA A 75 11.26 25.07 -6.28
C ALA A 75 10.34 24.41 -5.24
N ALA A 76 10.75 24.40 -3.98
CA ALA A 76 9.88 24.06 -2.88
C ALA A 76 8.82 25.18 -2.71
N GLY A 77 7.54 24.85 -2.96
CA GLY A 77 6.42 25.74 -2.62
C GLY A 77 6.43 26.12 -1.14
N HIS A 78 5.65 27.14 -0.78
CA HIS A 78 5.61 27.62 0.60
C HIS A 78 5.15 26.51 1.56
N ASP A 79 5.79 26.46 2.73
CA ASP A 79 5.39 25.53 3.78
C ASP A 79 3.95 25.84 4.22
N PRO A 80 3.13 24.79 4.43
CA PRO A 80 1.75 24.95 4.84
C PRO A 80 1.64 25.61 6.22
N ASP A 81 0.74 26.57 6.34
CA ASP A 81 0.36 27.15 7.64
C ASP A 81 -0.76 26.33 8.28
N PHE A 82 -0.38 25.41 9.18
CA PHE A 82 -1.32 24.53 9.87
C PHE A 82 -2.25 25.23 10.88
N ARG A 83 -2.10 26.55 11.09
CA ARG A 83 -2.99 27.36 11.94
C ARG A 83 -4.31 27.72 11.26
N ASN A 84 -4.45 27.42 9.97
CA ASN A 84 -5.72 27.51 9.24
C ASN A 84 -6.01 26.16 8.57
N LEU A 85 -7.03 26.06 7.72
CA LEU A 85 -7.38 24.83 6.99
C LEU A 85 -7.15 24.93 5.46
N TYR A 86 -6.53 26.02 4.97
CA TYR A 86 -6.29 26.22 3.53
C TYR A 86 -5.26 25.24 2.97
N TRP A 87 -4.31 24.78 3.79
CA TRP A 87 -3.28 23.81 3.40
C TRP A 87 -3.85 22.48 2.91
N ILE A 88 -5.08 22.11 3.32
CA ILE A 88 -5.74 20.86 2.93
C ILE A 88 -5.92 20.77 1.41
N ARG A 89 -6.12 21.90 0.73
CA ARG A 89 -6.33 21.97 -0.73
C ARG A 89 -5.20 21.33 -1.52
N ASP A 90 -3.99 21.39 -0.99
CA ASP A 90 -2.81 20.88 -1.66
C ASP A 90 -2.43 19.47 -1.18
N MET A 91 -3.21 18.86 -0.28
CA MET A 91 -2.88 17.57 0.32
C MET A 91 -3.71 16.43 -0.28
N ARG A 92 -3.03 15.34 -0.61
CA ARG A 92 -3.68 14.11 -1.07
C ARG A 92 -4.18 13.24 0.10
N LEU A 93 -3.41 13.22 1.19
CA LEU A 93 -3.66 12.42 2.39
C LEU A 93 -3.17 13.16 3.62
N VAL A 94 -3.96 13.09 4.69
CA VAL A 94 -3.68 13.64 6.02
C VAL A 94 -3.83 12.53 7.05
N ILE A 95 -2.80 12.32 7.85
CA ILE A 95 -2.80 11.40 8.98
C ILE A 95 -2.57 12.21 10.25
N VAL A 96 -3.42 12.01 11.25
CA VAL A 96 -3.41 12.81 12.48
C VAL A 96 -3.38 11.91 13.70
N GLU A 97 -2.42 12.17 14.59
CA GLU A 97 -2.38 11.60 15.93
C GLU A 97 -3.36 12.35 16.85
N PRO A 98 -4.13 11.65 17.73
CA PRO A 98 -5.17 12.26 18.56
C PRO A 98 -4.70 13.41 19.46
N GLY A 99 -3.53 13.30 20.06
CA GLY A 99 -2.90 14.31 20.90
C GLY A 99 -2.68 15.61 20.14
N TYR A 100 -2.16 15.55 18.91
CA TYR A 100 -2.07 16.73 18.04
C TYR A 100 -3.44 17.38 17.85
N LEU A 101 -4.45 16.59 17.47
CA LEU A 101 -5.81 17.09 17.21
C LEU A 101 -6.41 17.80 18.44
N VAL A 102 -6.22 17.24 19.63
CA VAL A 102 -6.80 17.76 20.89
C VAL A 102 -6.03 18.97 21.42
N ASN A 103 -4.72 19.03 21.20
CA ASN A 103 -3.86 20.05 21.80
C ASN A 103 -3.65 21.29 20.91
N GLN A 104 -3.87 21.20 19.60
CA GLN A 104 -3.86 22.39 18.74
C GLN A 104 -5.10 23.27 18.99
N GLN A 105 -4.99 24.58 18.75
CA GLN A 105 -6.00 25.57 19.16
C GLN A 105 -6.78 26.20 18.00
N HIS A 106 -6.55 25.76 16.76
CA HIS A 106 -6.92 26.51 15.57
C HIS A 106 -8.17 25.99 14.85
N TRP A 107 -8.46 24.71 14.96
CA TRP A 107 -9.61 24.07 14.32
C TRP A 107 -10.06 22.85 15.13
N SER A 108 -11.21 22.27 14.83
CA SER A 108 -11.72 21.05 15.47
C SER A 108 -11.62 19.85 14.53
N GLY A 109 -11.83 18.64 15.07
CA GLY A 109 -11.87 17.43 14.25
C GLY A 109 -13.02 17.41 13.24
N ASP A 110 -14.15 18.01 13.59
CA ASP A 110 -15.31 18.12 12.69
C ASP A 110 -15.02 19.12 11.55
N GLU A 111 -14.41 20.28 11.84
CA GLU A 111 -13.99 21.25 10.81
C GLU A 111 -12.90 20.69 9.89
N LEU A 112 -11.93 19.93 10.44
CA LEU A 112 -10.90 19.24 9.67
C LEU A 112 -11.53 18.24 8.71
N LEU A 113 -12.45 17.40 9.19
CA LEU A 113 -13.14 16.42 8.36
C LEU A 113 -13.96 17.10 7.26
N GLU A 114 -14.68 18.16 7.57
CA GLU A 114 -15.46 18.92 6.58
C GLU A 114 -14.55 19.54 5.51
N ALA A 115 -13.43 20.14 5.90
CA ALA A 115 -12.46 20.69 4.96
C ALA A 115 -11.84 19.60 4.08
N CYS A 116 -11.47 18.44 4.63
CA CYS A 116 -10.97 17.32 3.85
C CYS A 116 -12.01 16.79 2.85
N ASN A 117 -13.27 16.63 3.27
CA ASN A 117 -14.36 16.19 2.39
C ASN A 117 -14.60 17.17 1.23
N ARG A 118 -14.58 18.49 1.49
CA ARG A 118 -14.75 19.51 0.45
C ARG A 118 -13.63 19.51 -0.60
N ASN A 119 -12.43 19.08 -0.24
CA ASN A 119 -11.27 19.07 -1.14
C ASN A 119 -10.91 17.69 -1.68
N ASN A 120 -11.71 16.65 -1.40
CA ASN A 120 -11.41 15.24 -1.74
C ASN A 120 -10.07 14.75 -1.16
N THR A 121 -9.67 15.30 -0.02
CA THR A 121 -8.47 14.89 0.72
C THR A 121 -8.81 13.73 1.64
N LEU A 122 -7.98 12.68 1.59
CA LEU A 122 -8.14 11.54 2.50
C LEU A 122 -7.66 11.93 3.89
N LEU A 123 -8.46 11.60 4.91
CA LEU A 123 -8.20 11.91 6.31
C LEU A 123 -8.32 10.64 7.15
N CYS A 124 -7.26 10.36 7.90
CA CYS A 124 -7.24 9.33 8.93
C CYS A 124 -6.72 9.91 10.25
N VAL A 125 -7.62 10.06 11.22
CA VAL A 125 -7.25 10.33 12.60
C VAL A 125 -7.13 9.00 13.34
N LEU A 126 -5.93 8.70 13.85
CA LEU A 126 -5.65 7.43 14.52
C LEU A 126 -6.61 7.24 15.71
N ASP A 127 -7.14 6.04 15.89
CA ASP A 127 -8.12 5.67 16.94
C ASP A 127 -9.40 6.53 17.06
N ARG A 128 -9.66 7.43 16.09
CA ARG A 128 -10.82 8.34 16.10
C ARG A 128 -11.62 8.24 14.81
N LYS A 129 -12.26 7.09 14.59
CA LYS A 129 -13.06 6.79 13.38
C LYS A 129 -14.10 7.87 13.00
N LYS A 130 -14.66 8.61 13.97
CA LYS A 130 -15.61 9.71 13.74
C LYS A 130 -15.02 10.76 12.77
N TYR A 131 -13.71 11.01 12.84
CA TYR A 131 -13.02 12.03 12.06
C TYR A 131 -12.35 11.48 10.79
N CYS A 132 -12.73 10.28 10.34
CA CYS A 132 -12.09 9.61 9.21
C CYS A 132 -13.02 9.47 8.01
N ASN A 133 -12.54 9.88 6.83
CA ASN A 133 -13.12 9.48 5.53
C ASN A 133 -12.29 8.38 4.84
N TYR A 134 -11.10 8.07 5.39
CA TYR A 134 -10.19 7.02 4.96
C TYR A 134 -9.78 6.15 6.15
N ILE A 135 -9.61 4.84 5.92
CA ILE A 135 -9.07 3.92 6.92
C ILE A 135 -7.68 3.47 6.47
N SER A 136 -6.68 3.62 7.34
CA SER A 136 -5.35 3.08 7.08
C SER A 136 -5.34 1.57 7.38
N PRO A 137 -5.17 0.69 6.38
CA PRO A 137 -5.15 -0.74 6.61
C PRO A 137 -3.81 -1.20 7.23
N ALA A 138 -3.79 -2.43 7.73
CA ALA A 138 -2.56 -3.14 8.00
C ALA A 138 -1.95 -3.59 6.66
N VAL A 139 -0.81 -3.01 6.27
CA VAL A 139 -0.14 -3.36 5.01
C VAL A 139 1.11 -4.21 5.26
N LEU A 140 1.24 -5.27 4.48
CA LEU A 140 2.41 -6.10 4.28
C LEU A 140 2.94 -5.92 2.86
N SER A 141 4.25 -6.05 2.70
CA SER A 141 4.89 -6.03 1.39
C SER A 141 6.06 -6.99 1.35
N LYS A 142 6.22 -7.71 0.24
CA LYS A 142 7.38 -8.57 -0.05
C LYS A 142 7.60 -8.58 -1.56
N GLY A 143 8.77 -8.10 -1.99
CA GLY A 143 9.04 -7.89 -3.42
C GLY A 143 7.94 -7.03 -4.06
N PRO A 144 7.33 -7.47 -5.18
CA PRO A 144 6.28 -6.72 -5.86
C PRO A 144 4.88 -6.91 -5.24
N PHE A 145 4.72 -7.77 -4.24
CA PHE A 145 3.42 -8.02 -3.62
C PHE A 145 3.15 -7.05 -2.48
N GLN A 146 1.93 -6.54 -2.45
CA GLN A 146 1.38 -5.79 -1.32
C GLN A 146 0.03 -6.38 -0.92
N VAL A 147 -0.18 -6.55 0.38
CA VAL A 147 -1.46 -7.02 0.94
C VAL A 147 -1.91 -6.02 1.99
N ALA A 148 -3.13 -5.50 1.81
CA ALA A 148 -3.81 -4.64 2.77
C ALA A 148 -4.92 -5.43 3.45
N ILE A 149 -4.87 -5.49 4.78
CA ILE A 149 -5.87 -6.16 5.62
C ILE A 149 -6.60 -5.10 6.41
N SER A 150 -7.93 -5.10 6.32
CA SER A 150 -8.80 -4.27 7.12
C SER A 150 -9.91 -5.13 7.71
N SER A 151 -10.13 -5.02 9.02
CA SER A 151 -11.30 -5.60 9.68
C SER A 151 -12.44 -4.57 9.81
N SER A 152 -12.40 -3.46 9.04
CA SER A 152 -13.27 -2.28 9.25
C SER A 152 -13.27 -1.78 10.71
N GLY A 153 -12.17 -2.11 11.41
CA GLY A 153 -11.93 -1.90 12.83
C GLY A 153 -12.87 -2.66 13.77
N VAL A 154 -13.26 -3.90 13.44
CA VAL A 154 -13.94 -4.85 14.34
C VAL A 154 -12.97 -5.44 15.36
N SER A 155 -11.79 -5.84 14.91
CA SER A 155 -10.77 -6.44 15.77
C SER A 155 -9.37 -6.12 15.25
N PRO A 156 -8.62 -5.23 15.95
CA PRO A 156 -7.23 -4.95 15.64
C PRO A 156 -6.34 -6.19 15.81
N SER A 157 -6.55 -6.97 16.88
CA SER A 157 -5.76 -8.17 17.16
C SER A 157 -5.92 -9.24 16.09
N LEU A 158 -7.13 -9.43 15.55
CA LEU A 158 -7.34 -10.36 14.44
C LEU A 158 -6.64 -9.90 13.16
N SER A 159 -6.66 -8.59 12.87
CA SER A 159 -5.93 -8.04 11.74
C SER A 159 -4.42 -8.28 11.87
N VAL A 160 -3.86 -8.17 13.08
CA VAL A 160 -2.44 -8.46 13.35
C VAL A 160 -2.15 -9.95 13.17
N TYR A 161 -2.98 -10.84 13.72
CA TYR A 161 -2.82 -12.28 13.55
C TYR A 161 -2.87 -12.71 12.07
N MET A 162 -3.88 -12.21 11.32
CA MET A 162 -3.99 -12.48 9.88
C MET A 162 -2.79 -11.95 9.11
N LYS A 163 -2.28 -10.79 9.52
CA LYS A 163 -1.08 -10.19 8.93
C LYS A 163 0.15 -11.08 9.14
N GLU A 164 0.34 -11.62 10.33
CA GLU A 164 1.46 -12.53 10.62
C GLU A 164 1.35 -13.81 9.80
N ARG A 165 0.18 -14.45 9.77
CA ARG A 165 -0.05 -15.68 9.00
C ARG A 165 0.23 -15.49 7.50
N ILE A 166 -0.31 -14.41 6.92
CA ILE A 166 -0.09 -14.08 5.51
C ILE A 166 1.39 -13.80 5.22
N LYS A 167 2.09 -13.11 6.13
CA LYS A 167 3.52 -12.83 6.00
C LYS A 167 4.36 -14.11 6.01
N GLU A 168 4.04 -15.05 6.90
CA GLU A 168 4.83 -16.27 7.10
C GLU A 168 4.59 -17.31 6.00
N ASP A 169 3.33 -17.53 5.60
CA ASP A 169 3.02 -18.63 4.68
C ASP A 169 2.93 -18.23 3.21
N LEU A 170 2.53 -16.99 2.93
CA LEU A 170 2.12 -16.60 1.57
C LEU A 170 3.07 -15.59 0.93
N LEU A 171 3.56 -14.61 1.68
CA LEU A 171 4.53 -13.60 1.19
C LEU A 171 5.97 -13.98 1.50
N THR A 172 6.40 -15.15 1.00
CA THR A 172 7.77 -15.65 1.16
C THR A 172 8.76 -14.93 0.22
N GLU A 173 10.06 -15.05 0.50
CA GLU A 173 11.11 -14.55 -0.40
C GLU A 173 11.07 -15.26 -1.76
N GLU A 174 10.81 -16.56 -1.75
CA GLU A 174 10.69 -17.38 -2.96
C GLU A 174 9.58 -16.86 -3.88
N MET A 175 8.43 -16.46 -3.32
CA MET A 175 7.35 -15.86 -4.11
C MET A 175 7.77 -14.53 -4.72
N ALA A 176 8.48 -13.69 -3.98
CA ALA A 176 9.02 -12.44 -4.52
C ALA A 176 10.01 -12.69 -5.66
N GLN A 177 10.93 -13.65 -5.51
CA GLN A 177 11.87 -14.06 -6.56
C GLN A 177 11.14 -14.57 -7.80
N MET A 178 10.14 -15.45 -7.64
CA MET A 178 9.31 -15.96 -8.72
C MET A 178 8.59 -14.83 -9.48
N ALA A 179 8.06 -13.83 -8.76
CA ALA A 179 7.38 -12.70 -9.39
C ALA A 179 8.35 -11.85 -10.24
N TYR A 180 9.56 -11.60 -9.77
CA TYR A 180 10.59 -10.90 -10.55
C TYR A 180 11.09 -11.73 -11.74
N PHE A 181 11.26 -13.04 -11.54
CA PHE A 181 11.61 -13.98 -12.61
C PHE A 181 10.55 -13.98 -13.71
N PHE A 182 9.26 -14.10 -13.37
CA PHE A 182 8.16 -14.00 -14.33
C PHE A 182 8.11 -12.66 -15.04
N LYS A 183 8.34 -11.55 -14.32
CA LYS A 183 8.40 -10.22 -14.94
C LYS A 183 9.52 -10.14 -15.98
N LYS A 184 10.73 -10.61 -15.63
CA LYS A 184 11.92 -10.59 -16.48
C LYS A 184 11.74 -11.41 -17.76
N TYR A 185 11.17 -12.61 -17.64
CA TYR A 185 11.02 -13.55 -18.76
C TYR A 185 9.63 -13.57 -19.40
N ARG A 186 8.76 -12.61 -19.04
CA ARG A 186 7.45 -12.41 -19.68
C ARG A 186 7.52 -12.27 -21.22
N PRO A 187 8.51 -11.59 -21.81
CA PRO A 187 8.64 -11.52 -23.27
C PRO A 187 8.78 -12.90 -23.91
N VAL A 188 9.65 -13.76 -23.35
CA VAL A 188 9.91 -15.13 -23.86
C VAL A 188 8.62 -15.96 -23.91
N VAL A 189 7.80 -15.88 -22.86
CA VAL A 189 6.51 -16.59 -22.81
C VAL A 189 5.50 -15.98 -23.79
N SER A 190 5.46 -14.64 -23.87
CA SER A 190 4.46 -13.93 -24.68
C SER A 190 4.72 -14.04 -26.19
N GLU A 191 5.96 -14.29 -26.61
CA GLU A 191 6.30 -14.60 -28.01
C GLU A 191 5.77 -15.96 -28.46
N ARG A 192 5.55 -16.89 -27.52
CA ARG A 192 5.17 -18.28 -27.81
C ARG A 192 3.73 -18.61 -27.46
N ILE A 193 3.14 -17.90 -26.50
CA ILE A 193 1.77 -18.06 -26.04
C ILE A 193 1.05 -16.71 -26.14
N TYR A 194 0.21 -16.57 -27.16
CA TYR A 194 -0.50 -15.30 -27.43
C TYR A 194 -1.69 -15.08 -26.49
N ALA A 195 -2.52 -16.11 -26.29
CA ALA A 195 -3.72 -16.01 -25.47
C ALA A 195 -3.38 -15.75 -23.99
N LEU A 196 -4.13 -14.83 -23.37
CA LEU A 196 -3.92 -14.46 -21.97
C LEU A 196 -4.21 -15.63 -21.02
N GLU A 197 -5.28 -16.38 -21.28
CA GLU A 197 -5.68 -17.52 -20.46
C GLU A 197 -4.62 -18.62 -20.48
N ASP A 198 -4.03 -18.90 -21.64
CA ASP A 198 -2.97 -19.90 -21.77
C ASP A 198 -1.69 -19.48 -21.07
N ARG A 199 -1.31 -18.19 -21.17
CA ARG A 199 -0.20 -17.65 -20.39
C ARG A 199 -0.43 -17.80 -18.90
N ARG A 200 -1.65 -17.54 -18.43
CA ARG A 200 -2.03 -17.73 -17.03
C ARG A 200 -1.91 -19.20 -16.62
N ARG A 201 -2.43 -20.13 -17.44
CA ARG A 201 -2.30 -21.58 -17.18
C ARG A 201 -0.84 -22.01 -17.09
N PHE A 202 0.00 -21.53 -18.01
CA PHE A 202 1.43 -21.79 -18.01
C PHE A 202 2.12 -21.27 -16.74
N TYR A 203 1.90 -20.02 -16.35
CA TYR A 203 2.50 -19.48 -15.13
C TYR A 203 2.06 -20.26 -13.87
N ILE A 204 0.80 -20.68 -13.80
CA ILE A 204 0.31 -21.54 -12.70
C ILE A 204 1.03 -22.88 -12.70
N SER A 205 1.23 -23.52 -13.87
CA SER A 205 1.97 -24.79 -13.93
C SER A 205 3.44 -24.63 -13.53
N ILE A 206 4.07 -23.49 -13.83
CA ILE A 206 5.45 -23.22 -13.39
C ILE A 206 5.55 -23.10 -11.86
N LEU A 207 4.55 -22.51 -11.20
CA LEU A 207 4.52 -22.46 -9.73
C LEU A 207 4.36 -23.84 -9.08
N GLN A 208 3.87 -24.83 -9.83
CA GLN A 208 3.66 -26.21 -9.39
C GLN A 208 4.77 -27.16 -9.86
N SER A 209 5.83 -26.64 -10.49
CA SER A 209 6.94 -27.43 -11.02
C SER A 209 8.19 -27.34 -10.13
N ASP A 210 9.30 -27.85 -10.64
CA ASP A 210 10.64 -27.77 -10.05
C ASP A 210 11.35 -26.43 -10.30
N VAL A 211 10.78 -25.53 -11.13
CA VAL A 211 11.38 -24.22 -11.43
C VAL A 211 11.64 -23.37 -10.19
N PRO A 212 10.74 -23.28 -9.18
CA PRO A 212 11.04 -22.54 -7.95
C PRO A 212 12.27 -23.09 -7.21
N THR A 213 12.46 -24.42 -7.19
CA THR A 213 13.64 -25.05 -6.61
C THR A 213 14.91 -24.67 -7.38
N TYR A 214 14.87 -24.73 -8.71
CA TYR A 214 16.01 -24.27 -9.51
C TYR A 214 16.30 -22.78 -9.31
N LEU A 215 15.26 -21.94 -9.18
CA LEU A 215 15.43 -20.49 -8.99
C LEU A 215 16.13 -20.16 -7.67
N SER A 216 15.89 -20.95 -6.62
CA SER A 216 16.58 -20.80 -5.34
C SER A 216 18.09 -21.04 -5.39
N ASP A 217 18.56 -21.79 -6.41
CA ASP A 217 19.97 -22.16 -6.60
C ASP A 217 20.62 -21.34 -7.73
N SER A 218 19.97 -21.20 -8.89
CA SER A 218 20.49 -20.50 -10.05
C SER A 218 19.37 -20.04 -11.00
N GLU A 219 19.34 -18.74 -11.29
CA GLU A 219 18.38 -18.15 -12.23
C GLU A 219 18.52 -18.74 -13.64
N ASP A 220 19.74 -19.01 -14.10
CA ASP A 220 19.99 -19.59 -15.42
C ASP A 220 19.41 -21.01 -15.53
N ARG A 221 19.60 -21.84 -14.49
CA ARG A 221 19.01 -23.19 -14.46
C ARG A 221 17.48 -23.15 -14.41
N ALA A 222 16.91 -22.20 -13.68
CA ALA A 222 15.47 -21.99 -13.65
C ALA A 222 14.93 -21.57 -15.03
N LEU A 223 15.66 -20.71 -15.74
CA LEU A 223 15.31 -20.29 -17.09
C LEU A 223 15.37 -21.46 -18.10
N GLU A 224 16.43 -22.25 -18.07
CA GLU A 224 16.55 -23.45 -18.90
C GLU A 224 15.38 -24.40 -18.65
N ARG A 225 15.07 -24.66 -17.38
CA ARG A 225 13.94 -25.52 -17.02
C ARG A 225 12.60 -24.96 -17.48
N MET A 226 12.37 -23.66 -17.30
CA MET A 226 11.16 -22.99 -17.78
C MET A 226 11.01 -23.07 -19.30
N LYS A 227 12.11 -22.98 -20.06
CA LYS A 227 12.08 -23.11 -21.53
C LYS A 227 11.63 -24.51 -21.96
N VAL A 228 12.14 -25.56 -21.31
CA VAL A 228 11.69 -26.94 -21.55
C VAL A 228 10.19 -27.08 -21.29
N LEU A 229 9.71 -26.60 -20.15
CA LEU A 229 8.28 -26.65 -19.81
C LEU A 229 7.43 -25.82 -20.79
N LEU A 230 7.97 -24.71 -21.31
CA LEU A 230 7.31 -23.90 -22.33
C LEU A 230 7.19 -24.64 -23.67
N ASP A 231 8.22 -25.38 -24.09
CA ASP A 231 8.18 -26.23 -25.27
C ASP A 231 7.09 -27.32 -25.15
N GLU A 232 7.06 -28.02 -24.02
CA GLU A 232 6.07 -29.05 -23.72
C GLU A 232 4.64 -28.49 -23.68
N PHE A 233 4.46 -27.34 -23.03
CA PHE A 233 3.16 -26.67 -22.94
C PHE A 233 2.64 -26.25 -24.33
N VAL A 234 3.49 -25.65 -25.16
CA VAL A 234 3.12 -25.25 -26.53
C VAL A 234 2.81 -26.47 -27.42
N ALA A 235 3.55 -27.58 -27.27
CA ALA A 235 3.26 -28.81 -28.00
C ALA A 235 1.91 -29.42 -27.61
N SER A 236 1.57 -29.43 -26.32
CA SER A 236 0.27 -29.95 -25.86
C SER A 236 -0.92 -29.12 -26.37
N MET A 237 -0.80 -27.79 -26.44
CA MET A 237 -1.84 -26.92 -27.02
C MET A 237 -2.09 -27.13 -28.51
N ARG A 238 -1.13 -27.64 -29.27
CA ARG A 238 -1.29 -27.95 -30.71
C ARG A 238 -1.94 -29.31 -30.95
N SER A 239 -1.97 -30.16 -29.91
CA SER A 239 -2.39 -31.55 -29.99
C SER A 239 -3.81 -31.79 -29.46
N GLY A 240 -4.45 -30.77 -28.89
CA GLY A 240 -5.85 -30.77 -28.43
C GLY A 240 -6.64 -29.67 -29.12
#